data_AF-A0A1X7I0Y4-F1
#
_entry.id   AF-A0A1X7I0Y4-F1
#
_cell.length_a   1.000
_cell.length_b   1.000
_cell.length_c   1.000
_cell.angle_alpha   90.00
_cell.angle_beta   90.00
_cell.angle_gamma   90.00
#
_symmetry.space_group_name_H-M   'P 1'
#
loop_
_entity.id
_entity.type
_entity.pdbx_description
1 polymer ?
#
loop_
_entity_poly.entity_id
_entity_poly.type
_entity_poly.pdbx_seq_one_letter_code
_entity_poly.pdbx_strand_id
1 'polypeptide(L)'
;MKDYYLPQLIIIFLFSLSSCKQAVETNVPRYYELVKDAEMQIVDEKYKDAVNLYQEAFRLIEKPFGKDVFNAALASQYAGLIESRNQFLQVIINNSENAEKTKSVFVSSYLDEKEWNSLIDQKVIDYDPVKRAEFEGIFIKDQLHRPHYDEFDSIIEVNERSNLQQIIGYSKTYGFPSQVKLGYPADLVSQGHHIVLLHVARRRAEDKSVMNLKNMMRSAVEAGRLDPEAALTYLYYQKDMSDSAYFLPLSQYWVYTHDSLPDNLKTKIMRDPGSPEELEAHNAFREKWYATNLTARKEKLLFLKNTKLPFIFSSINHNMNTIDFSGLIKEEELLEKYASITRGMEPIYSNNSMEMTIKKR
;
A
#
# COMPACT_ATOMS: atom_id res chain seq x y z
N MET A 1 -48.79 35.39 42.04
CA MET A 1 -47.48 35.59 41.36
C MET A 1 -47.18 34.31 40.62
N LYS A 2 -46.82 34.47 39.35
CA LYS A 2 -46.82 33.43 38.32
C LYS A 2 -45.63 32.48 38.47
N ASP A 3 -45.90 31.19 38.62
CA ASP A 3 -44.91 30.10 38.63
C ASP A 3 -44.36 29.85 37.21
N TYR A 4 -43.16 30.36 36.90
CA TYR A 4 -42.50 30.21 35.59
C TYR A 4 -41.10 29.57 35.68
N TYR A 5 -40.81 28.76 36.69
CA TYR A 5 -39.47 28.17 36.87
C TYR A 5 -39.30 26.74 36.33
N LEU A 6 -40.38 26.10 35.86
CA LEU A 6 -40.30 24.70 35.40
C LEU A 6 -39.70 24.46 33.99
N PRO A 7 -39.71 25.39 33.01
CA PRO A 7 -39.17 25.08 31.67
C PRO A 7 -37.64 25.22 31.56
N GLN A 8 -36.95 25.84 32.53
CA GLN A 8 -35.50 26.05 32.46
C GLN A 8 -34.67 24.83 32.90
N LEU A 9 -35.20 24.00 33.81
CA LEU A 9 -34.51 22.80 34.29
C LEU A 9 -34.47 21.66 33.24
N ILE A 10 -35.46 21.60 32.34
CA ILE A 10 -35.51 20.59 31.27
C ILE A 10 -34.50 20.90 30.15
N ILE A 11 -34.20 22.18 29.89
CA ILE A 11 -33.23 22.59 28.86
C ILE A 11 -31.79 22.27 29.28
N ILE A 12 -31.47 22.34 30.58
CA ILE A 12 -30.12 22.02 31.10
C ILE A 12 -29.84 20.51 31.05
N PHE A 13 -30.87 19.66 31.20
CA PHE A 13 -30.72 18.20 31.13
C PHE A 13 -30.57 17.68 29.68
N LEU A 14 -31.03 18.43 28.68
CA LEU A 14 -30.87 18.08 27.26
C LEU A 14 -29.47 18.44 26.70
N PHE A 15 -28.69 19.29 27.36
CA PHE A 15 -27.33 19.64 26.94
C PHE A 15 -26.24 18.71 27.53
N SER A 16 -26.56 17.87 28.52
CA SER A 16 -25.62 16.92 29.12
C SER A 16 -25.51 15.59 28.38
N LEU A 17 -26.34 15.35 27.36
CA LEU A 17 -26.13 14.27 26.37
C LEU A 17 -25.14 14.69 25.27
N SER A 18 -24.25 15.64 25.56
CA SER A 18 -23.10 15.93 24.71
C SER A 18 -22.26 14.67 24.61
N SER A 19 -22.37 14.01 23.45
CA SER A 19 -21.65 12.81 23.06
C SER A 19 -20.23 12.85 23.59
N CYS A 20 -19.96 12.01 24.59
CA CYS A 20 -18.60 11.68 24.97
C CYS A 20 -18.00 10.98 23.75
N LYS A 21 -17.33 11.75 22.87
CA LYS A 21 -16.44 11.19 21.86
C LYS A 21 -15.38 10.47 22.68
N GLN A 22 -15.54 9.15 22.83
CA GLN A 22 -14.48 8.30 23.35
C GLN A 22 -13.23 8.68 22.58
N ALA A 23 -12.23 9.20 23.29
CA ALA A 23 -10.95 9.49 22.68
C ALA A 23 -10.48 8.20 22.04
N VAL A 24 -10.21 8.25 20.73
CA VAL A 24 -9.68 7.10 19.99
C VAL A 24 -8.39 6.69 20.69
N GLU A 25 -8.38 5.52 21.33
CA GLU A 25 -7.18 4.95 21.90
C GLU A 25 -6.22 4.65 20.76
N THR A 26 -5.29 5.56 20.50
CA THR A 26 -4.39 5.43 19.36
C THR A 26 -3.27 4.45 19.72
N ASN A 27 -3.25 3.30 19.05
CA ASN A 27 -2.20 2.29 19.18
C ASN A 27 -1.81 1.78 17.80
N VAL A 28 -0.99 2.58 17.11
CA VAL A 28 -0.53 2.32 15.74
C VAL A 28 0.24 0.99 15.60
N PRO A 29 1.13 0.59 16.52
CA PRO A 29 1.76 -0.73 16.45
C PRO A 29 0.72 -1.87 16.42
N ARG A 30 -0.26 -1.81 17.31
CA ARG A 30 -1.34 -2.81 17.38
C ARG A 30 -2.26 -2.78 16.15
N TYR A 31 -2.51 -1.60 15.58
CA TYR A 31 -3.19 -1.47 14.29
C TYR A 31 -2.50 -2.32 13.21
N TYR A 32 -1.18 -2.18 13.05
CA TYR A 32 -0.45 -2.91 12.03
C TYR A 32 -0.41 -4.42 12.28
N GLU A 33 -0.34 -4.86 13.55
CA GLU A 33 -0.48 -6.28 13.90
C GLU A 33 -1.83 -6.85 13.47
N LEU A 34 -2.92 -6.21 13.90
CA LEU A 34 -4.28 -6.66 13.58
C LEU A 34 -4.56 -6.66 12.08
N VAL A 35 -4.06 -5.66 11.34
CA VAL A 35 -4.16 -5.64 9.87
C VAL A 35 -3.39 -6.81 9.25
N LYS A 36 -2.18 -7.12 9.72
CA LYS A 36 -1.41 -8.28 9.22
C LYS A 36 -2.17 -9.58 9.49
N ASP A 37 -2.72 -9.74 10.68
CA ASP A 37 -3.51 -10.91 11.05
C ASP A 37 -4.78 -11.02 10.21
N ALA A 38 -5.48 -9.91 9.95
CA ALA A 38 -6.64 -9.85 9.08
C ALA A 38 -6.32 -10.29 7.64
N GLU A 39 -5.20 -9.78 7.10
CA GLU A 39 -4.72 -10.18 5.77
C GLU A 39 -4.38 -11.67 5.71
N MET A 40 -3.89 -12.28 6.81
CA MET A 40 -3.68 -13.73 6.88
C MET A 40 -4.98 -14.51 6.98
N GLN A 41 -6.00 -14.01 7.69
CA GLN A 41 -7.33 -14.61 7.68
C GLN A 41 -7.97 -14.59 6.28
N ILE A 42 -7.67 -13.57 5.45
CA ILE A 42 -8.07 -13.56 4.03
C ILE A 42 -7.39 -14.70 3.26
N VAL A 43 -6.09 -14.89 3.46
CA VAL A 43 -5.33 -15.98 2.80
C VAL A 43 -5.89 -17.35 3.18
N ASP A 44 -6.33 -17.51 4.43
CA ASP A 44 -7.00 -18.71 4.96
C ASP A 44 -8.50 -18.82 4.57
N GLU A 45 -9.02 -17.88 3.77
CA GLU A 45 -10.45 -17.77 3.39
C GLU A 45 -11.42 -17.63 4.59
N LYS A 46 -10.91 -17.21 5.75
CA LYS A 46 -11.68 -16.92 6.99
C LYS A 46 -12.14 -15.46 7.00
N TYR A 47 -12.97 -15.11 6.03
CA TYR A 47 -13.35 -13.71 5.78
C TYR A 47 -14.05 -13.02 6.95
N LYS A 48 -14.86 -13.75 7.73
CA LYS A 48 -15.53 -13.18 8.92
C LYS A 48 -14.52 -12.78 10.00
N ASP A 49 -13.50 -13.59 10.22
CA ASP A 49 -12.45 -13.31 11.20
C ASP A 49 -11.59 -12.13 10.74
N ALA A 50 -11.29 -12.05 9.44
CA ALA A 50 -10.63 -10.89 8.85
C ALA A 50 -11.41 -9.59 9.10
N VAL A 51 -12.74 -9.59 8.92
CA VAL A 51 -13.59 -8.42 9.17
C VAL A 51 -13.53 -8.00 10.64
N ASN A 52 -13.60 -8.94 11.59
CA ASN A 52 -13.51 -8.63 13.02
C ASN A 52 -12.17 -7.96 13.36
N LEU A 53 -11.07 -8.49 12.82
CA LEU A 53 -9.72 -7.94 13.03
C LEU A 53 -9.58 -6.54 12.43
N TYR A 54 -10.12 -6.28 11.23
CA TYR A 54 -10.14 -4.93 10.66
C TYR A 54 -10.96 -3.96 11.50
N GLN A 55 -12.13 -4.37 12.00
CA GLN A 55 -12.96 -3.52 12.86
C GLN A 55 -12.25 -3.16 14.16
N GLU A 56 -11.51 -4.10 14.76
CA GLU A 56 -10.68 -3.84 15.93
C GLU A 56 -9.53 -2.88 15.57
N ALA A 57 -8.81 -3.15 14.48
CA ALA A 57 -7.70 -2.32 14.02
C ALA A 57 -8.14 -0.87 13.79
N PHE A 58 -9.25 -0.64 13.09
CA PHE A 58 -9.69 0.70 12.70
C PHE A 58 -10.07 1.59 13.90
N ARG A 59 -10.25 1.03 15.09
CA ARG A 59 -10.44 1.77 16.35
C ARG A 59 -9.13 2.27 16.96
N LEU A 60 -7.98 1.81 16.47
CA LEU A 60 -6.66 2.08 17.04
C LEU A 60 -5.85 3.12 16.26
N ILE A 61 -6.45 3.71 15.23
CA ILE A 61 -5.79 4.70 14.36
C ILE A 61 -6.76 5.85 14.05
N GLU A 62 -6.22 7.04 13.80
CA GLU A 62 -7.02 8.22 13.42
C GLU A 62 -7.84 7.98 12.15
N LYS A 63 -7.21 7.37 11.14
CA LYS A 63 -7.86 6.95 9.90
C LYS A 63 -7.15 5.72 9.33
N PRO A 64 -7.87 4.64 9.00
CA PRO A 64 -7.26 3.47 8.38
C PRO A 64 -6.74 3.77 6.98
N PHE A 65 -5.80 2.96 6.48
CA PHE A 65 -5.36 3.08 5.09
C PHE A 65 -6.46 2.60 4.14
N GLY A 66 -6.62 3.26 3.00
CA GLY A 66 -7.67 2.98 2.02
C GLY A 66 -7.65 1.54 1.52
N LYS A 67 -6.46 0.94 1.33
CA LYS A 67 -6.31 -0.48 1.01
C LYS A 67 -6.89 -1.41 2.07
N ASP A 68 -6.78 -1.04 3.35
CA ASP A 68 -7.24 -1.87 4.47
C ASP A 68 -8.77 -1.81 4.54
N VAL A 69 -9.34 -0.62 4.37
CA VAL A 69 -10.79 -0.43 4.27
C VAL A 69 -11.36 -1.17 3.06
N PHE A 70 -10.67 -1.14 1.93
CA PHE A 70 -11.05 -1.87 0.73
C PHE A 70 -11.04 -3.39 0.95
N ASN A 71 -9.97 -3.92 1.56
CA ASN A 71 -9.90 -5.34 1.91
C ASN A 71 -10.98 -5.73 2.92
N ALA A 72 -11.30 -4.85 3.90
CA ALA A 72 -12.38 -5.07 4.85
C ALA A 72 -13.75 -5.10 4.18
N ALA A 73 -14.00 -4.22 3.19
CA ALA A 73 -15.23 -4.23 2.39
C ALA A 73 -15.35 -5.53 1.59
N LEU A 74 -14.27 -5.98 0.96
CA LEU A 74 -14.26 -7.18 0.14
C LEU A 74 -14.38 -8.45 0.98
N ALA A 75 -13.69 -8.52 2.13
CA ALA A 75 -13.86 -9.60 3.10
C ALA A 75 -15.29 -9.62 3.66
N SER A 76 -15.90 -8.46 3.92
CA SER A 76 -17.30 -8.37 4.35
C SER A 76 -18.25 -8.93 3.29
N GLN A 77 -17.99 -8.65 2.00
CA GLN A 77 -18.74 -9.24 0.89
C GLN A 77 -18.63 -10.76 0.90
N TYR A 78 -17.43 -11.33 0.99
CA TYR A 78 -17.23 -12.79 1.01
C TYR A 78 -17.76 -13.46 2.28
N ALA A 79 -17.85 -12.74 3.39
CA ALA A 79 -18.48 -13.21 4.63
C ALA A 79 -20.01 -13.06 4.64
N GLY A 80 -20.62 -12.46 3.59
CA GLY A 80 -22.07 -12.16 3.57
C GLY A 80 -22.51 -11.05 4.51
N LEU A 81 -21.57 -10.21 4.99
CA LEU A 81 -21.81 -9.12 5.93
C LEU A 81 -22.08 -7.80 5.18
N ILE A 82 -23.25 -7.71 4.54
CA ILE A 82 -23.61 -6.62 3.62
C ILE A 82 -23.59 -5.23 4.29
N GLU A 83 -24.06 -5.12 5.52
CA GLU A 83 -24.02 -3.86 6.28
C GLU A 83 -22.58 -3.38 6.51
N SER A 84 -21.69 -4.28 6.95
CA SER A 84 -20.27 -3.95 7.15
C SER A 84 -19.58 -3.60 5.84
N ARG A 85 -19.88 -4.32 4.75
CA ARG A 85 -19.40 -3.97 3.40
C ARG A 85 -19.78 -2.53 3.05
N ASN A 86 -21.06 -2.18 3.17
CA ASN A 86 -21.55 -0.84 2.82
C ASN A 86 -20.94 0.25 3.71
N GLN A 87 -20.75 -0.01 5.01
CA GLN A 87 -20.05 0.90 5.91
C GLN A 87 -18.62 1.16 5.46
N PHE A 88 -17.86 0.13 5.11
CA PHE A 88 -16.48 0.29 4.63
C PHE A 88 -16.42 0.98 3.26
N LEU A 89 -17.33 0.65 2.34
CA LEU A 89 -17.43 1.36 1.05
C LEU A 89 -17.74 2.85 1.26
N GLN A 90 -18.62 3.20 2.20
CA GLN A 90 -18.93 4.59 2.52
C GLN A 90 -17.70 5.34 3.05
N VAL A 91 -16.87 4.69 3.88
CA VAL A 91 -15.59 5.27 4.34
C VAL A 91 -14.69 5.59 3.16
N ILE A 92 -14.58 4.70 2.16
CA ILE A 92 -13.80 4.94 0.94
C ILE A 92 -14.37 6.11 0.14
N ILE A 93 -15.69 6.11 -0.10
CA ILE A 93 -16.37 7.15 -0.88
C ILE A 93 -16.20 8.53 -0.23
N ASN A 94 -16.39 8.62 1.08
CA ASN A 94 -16.24 9.86 1.84
C ASN A 94 -14.82 10.42 1.80
N ASN A 95 -13.83 9.54 1.70
CA ASN A 95 -12.41 9.90 1.70
C ASN A 95 -11.80 10.00 0.30
N SER A 96 -12.56 9.76 -0.77
CA SER A 96 -12.05 9.80 -2.14
C SER A 96 -12.70 10.91 -2.94
N GLU A 97 -11.93 11.61 -3.76
CA GLU A 97 -12.51 12.50 -4.76
C GLU A 97 -13.27 11.68 -5.80
N ASN A 98 -12.61 10.64 -6.32
CA ASN A 98 -13.19 9.62 -7.18
C ASN A 98 -12.81 8.22 -6.65
N ALA A 99 -13.80 7.33 -6.57
CA ALA A 99 -13.66 5.95 -6.14
C ALA A 99 -13.70 4.95 -7.32
N GLU A 100 -13.24 5.30 -8.54
CA GLU A 100 -13.32 4.44 -9.73
C GLU A 100 -12.75 3.03 -9.51
N LYS A 101 -11.59 2.90 -8.85
CA LYS A 101 -11.01 1.57 -8.58
C LYS A 101 -11.94 0.71 -7.73
N THR A 102 -12.58 1.31 -6.73
CA THR A 102 -13.58 0.62 -5.90
C THR A 102 -14.82 0.31 -6.74
N LYS A 103 -15.30 1.27 -7.54
CA LYS A 103 -16.45 1.09 -8.42
C LYS A 103 -16.23 -0.07 -9.38
N SER A 104 -15.09 -0.12 -10.07
CA SER A 104 -14.77 -1.13 -11.09
C SER A 104 -14.65 -2.54 -10.52
N VAL A 105 -14.29 -2.67 -9.24
CA VAL A 105 -14.25 -3.96 -8.54
C VAL A 105 -15.63 -4.38 -8.05
N PHE A 106 -16.38 -3.46 -7.44
CA PHE A 106 -17.60 -3.82 -6.72
C PHE A 106 -18.86 -3.80 -7.59
N VAL A 107 -19.00 -2.81 -8.46
CA VAL A 107 -20.19 -2.67 -9.29
C VAL A 107 -20.22 -3.76 -10.35
N SER A 108 -21.40 -4.33 -10.60
CA SER A 108 -21.65 -5.49 -11.46
C SER A 108 -21.15 -6.83 -10.90
N SER A 109 -20.12 -6.84 -10.05
CA SER A 109 -19.59 -8.07 -9.44
C SER A 109 -20.26 -8.41 -8.11
N TYR A 110 -20.50 -7.41 -7.26
CA TYR A 110 -20.93 -7.59 -5.87
C TYR A 110 -22.12 -6.71 -5.46
N LEU A 111 -22.38 -5.63 -6.20
CA LEU A 111 -23.52 -4.74 -6.02
C LEU A 111 -23.93 -4.11 -7.35
N ASP A 112 -25.19 -3.70 -7.47
CA ASP A 112 -25.70 -3.06 -8.68
C ASP A 112 -25.44 -1.55 -8.71
N GLU A 113 -25.65 -0.91 -9.87
CA GLU A 113 -25.43 0.53 -10.04
C GLU A 113 -26.33 1.37 -9.11
N LYS A 114 -27.52 0.87 -8.75
CA LYS A 114 -28.45 1.57 -7.87
C LYS A 114 -27.97 1.57 -6.42
N GLU A 115 -27.47 0.44 -5.94
CA GLU A 115 -26.82 0.32 -4.63
C GLU A 115 -25.59 1.24 -4.54
N TRP A 116 -24.75 1.25 -5.58
CA TRP A 116 -23.59 2.14 -5.64
C TRP A 116 -23.99 3.61 -5.57
N ASN A 117 -24.96 4.02 -6.39
CA ASN A 117 -25.43 5.40 -6.42
C ASN A 117 -26.03 5.82 -5.07
N SER A 118 -26.69 4.90 -4.35
CA SER A 118 -27.18 5.18 -2.99
C SER A 118 -26.07 5.51 -2.00
N LEU A 119 -24.88 4.91 -2.13
CA LEU A 119 -23.70 5.24 -1.31
C LEU A 119 -23.08 6.59 -1.73
N ILE A 120 -23.07 6.88 -3.04
CA ILE A 120 -22.59 8.15 -3.57
C ILE A 120 -23.50 9.31 -3.12
N ASP A 121 -24.81 9.11 -3.11
CA ASP A 121 -25.78 10.13 -2.65
C ASP A 121 -25.58 10.48 -1.16
N GLN A 122 -24.98 9.58 -0.39
CA GLN A 122 -24.64 9.76 1.02
C GLN A 122 -23.22 10.31 1.25
N LYS A 123 -22.48 10.61 0.18
CA LYS A 123 -21.09 11.06 0.26
C LYS A 123 -20.97 12.34 1.09
N VAL A 124 -20.12 12.28 2.10
CA VAL A 124 -19.63 13.45 2.85
C VAL A 124 -18.13 13.51 2.68
N ILE A 125 -17.59 14.69 2.34
CA ILE A 125 -16.14 14.88 2.20
C ILE A 125 -15.49 14.80 3.60
N ASP A 126 -14.67 13.78 3.82
CA ASP A 126 -13.93 13.53 5.06
C ASP A 126 -12.42 13.67 4.86
N TYR A 127 -12.00 14.63 4.04
CA TYR A 127 -10.61 15.00 3.85
C TYR A 127 -10.50 16.51 3.64
N ASP A 128 -9.28 17.04 3.62
CA ASP A 128 -9.03 18.46 3.34
C ASP A 128 -8.83 18.67 1.84
N PRO A 129 -9.84 19.19 1.10
CA PRO A 129 -9.74 19.33 -0.35
C PRO A 129 -8.68 20.36 -0.77
N VAL A 130 -8.46 21.39 0.05
CA VAL A 130 -7.45 22.42 -0.22
C VAL A 130 -6.05 21.81 -0.10
N LYS A 131 -5.80 21.05 0.96
CA LYS A 131 -4.51 20.36 1.13
C LYS A 131 -4.31 19.24 0.12
N ARG A 132 -5.35 18.52 -0.26
CA ARG A 132 -5.26 17.53 -1.35
C ARG A 132 -4.78 18.17 -2.65
N ALA A 133 -5.42 19.27 -3.07
CA ALA A 133 -5.03 19.99 -4.29
C ALA A 133 -3.60 20.56 -4.21
N GLU A 134 -3.18 21.06 -3.04
CA GLU A 134 -1.80 21.52 -2.81
C GLU A 134 -0.78 20.38 -3.05
N PHE A 135 -1.05 19.19 -2.53
CA PHE A 135 -0.17 18.03 -2.66
C PHE A 135 -0.24 17.35 -4.03
N GLU A 136 -1.35 17.50 -4.76
CA GLU A 136 -1.43 17.15 -6.17
C GLU A 136 -0.55 18.08 -7.03
N GLY A 137 -0.51 19.38 -6.70
CA GLY A 137 0.41 20.33 -7.32
C GLY A 137 1.89 19.94 -7.16
N ILE A 138 2.28 19.37 -6.01
CA ILE A 138 3.63 18.82 -5.80
C ILE A 138 3.94 17.71 -6.80
N PHE A 139 3.00 16.77 -7.01
CA PHE A 139 3.16 15.68 -7.98
C PHE A 139 3.29 16.24 -9.41
N ILE A 140 2.38 17.13 -9.81
CA ILE A 140 2.39 17.73 -11.15
C ILE A 140 3.72 18.44 -11.41
N LYS A 141 4.18 19.27 -10.46
CA LYS A 141 5.44 19.98 -10.57
C LYS A 141 6.66 19.05 -10.63
N ASP A 142 6.65 17.95 -9.88
CA ASP A 142 7.72 16.96 -9.92
C ASP A 142 7.79 16.23 -11.27
N GLN A 143 6.63 15.93 -11.88
CA GLN A 143 6.57 15.16 -13.11
C GLN A 143 6.71 16.00 -14.39
N LEU A 144 6.43 17.31 -14.34
CA LEU A 144 6.32 18.21 -15.51
C LEU A 144 7.49 18.11 -16.50
N HIS A 145 8.73 18.05 -15.99
CA HIS A 145 9.94 18.07 -16.82
C HIS A 145 10.63 16.71 -16.98
N ARG A 146 10.17 15.68 -16.25
CA ARG A 146 10.82 14.36 -16.25
C ARG A 146 10.78 13.61 -17.60
N PRO A 147 9.79 13.80 -18.48
CA PRO A 147 9.84 13.23 -19.84
C PRO A 147 11.04 13.73 -20.68
N HIS A 148 11.60 14.89 -20.34
CA HIS A 148 12.70 15.55 -21.05
C HIS A 148 13.90 15.74 -20.10
N TYR A 149 14.26 14.68 -19.36
CA TYR A 149 15.24 14.73 -18.28
C TYR A 149 16.57 15.39 -18.70
N ASP A 150 17.10 15.02 -19.86
CA ASP A 150 18.39 15.51 -20.37
C ASP A 150 18.39 17.03 -20.61
N GLU A 151 17.24 17.62 -20.93
CA GLU A 151 17.09 19.06 -21.21
C GLU A 151 16.86 19.88 -19.92
N PHE A 152 16.26 19.27 -18.90
CA PHE A 152 15.75 19.98 -17.72
C PHE A 152 16.33 19.50 -16.39
N ASP A 153 17.43 18.75 -16.38
CA ASP A 153 18.05 18.16 -15.17
C ASP A 153 18.15 19.17 -14.01
N SER A 154 18.75 20.34 -14.26
CA SER A 154 18.85 21.41 -13.25
C SER A 154 17.51 21.90 -12.68
N ILE A 155 16.46 21.96 -13.51
CA ILE A 155 15.11 22.35 -13.08
C ILE A 155 14.45 21.23 -12.28
N ILE A 156 14.67 19.97 -12.68
CA ILE A 156 14.19 18.79 -11.94
C ILE A 156 14.79 18.77 -10.54
N GLU A 157 16.10 19.04 -10.40
CA GLU A 157 16.76 19.13 -9.09
C GLU A 157 16.18 20.23 -8.19
N VAL A 158 15.96 21.42 -8.76
CA VAL A 158 15.35 22.55 -8.03
C VAL A 158 13.93 22.21 -7.59
N ASN A 159 13.13 21.62 -8.48
CA ASN A 159 11.76 21.23 -8.20
C ASN A 159 11.70 20.16 -7.11
N GLU A 160 12.52 19.12 -7.19
CA GLU A 160 12.58 18.07 -6.18
C GLU A 160 12.96 18.62 -4.80
N ARG A 161 13.98 19.48 -4.73
CA ARG A 161 14.40 20.12 -3.48
C ARG A 161 13.29 20.98 -2.89
N SER A 162 12.64 21.80 -3.72
CA SER A 162 11.53 22.66 -3.31
C SER A 162 10.33 21.83 -2.81
N ASN A 163 9.97 20.76 -3.52
CA ASN A 163 8.88 19.87 -3.16
C ASN A 163 9.18 19.13 -1.84
N LEU A 164 10.40 18.61 -1.68
CA LEU A 164 10.83 17.97 -0.44
C LEU A 164 10.78 18.95 0.74
N GLN A 165 11.23 20.20 0.55
CA GLN A 165 11.13 21.23 1.58
C GLN A 165 9.68 21.53 1.98
N GLN A 166 8.75 21.55 1.03
CA GLN A 166 7.33 21.73 1.30
C GLN A 166 6.76 20.54 2.11
N ILE A 167 7.09 19.30 1.72
CA ILE A 167 6.70 18.08 2.45
C ILE A 167 7.23 18.13 3.89
N ILE A 168 8.51 18.49 4.08
CA ILE A 168 9.13 18.60 5.41
C ILE A 168 8.48 19.71 6.23
N GLY A 169 8.28 20.89 5.64
CA GLY A 169 7.65 22.03 6.29
C GLY A 169 6.24 21.70 6.77
N TYR A 170 5.45 21.05 5.92
CA TYR A 170 4.14 20.54 6.30
C TYR A 170 4.22 19.51 7.42
N SER A 171 5.14 18.54 7.30
CA SER A 171 5.30 17.45 8.27
C SER A 171 5.64 17.95 9.67
N LYS A 172 6.44 19.02 9.78
CA LYS A 172 6.79 19.64 11.06
C LYS A 172 5.59 20.27 11.76
N THR A 173 4.64 20.80 11.00
CA THR A 173 3.49 21.54 11.56
C THR A 173 2.27 20.63 11.78
N TYR A 174 2.02 19.70 10.87
CA TYR A 174 0.77 18.93 10.82
C TYR A 174 0.97 17.41 10.85
N GLY A 175 2.21 16.92 10.96
CA GLY A 175 2.56 15.52 10.75
C GLY A 175 2.65 15.15 9.26
N PHE A 176 3.17 13.96 8.97
CA PHE A 176 3.41 13.53 7.59
C PHE A 176 2.13 13.61 6.73
N PRO A 177 2.19 14.20 5.52
CA PRO A 177 1.05 14.35 4.63
C PRO A 177 0.59 12.98 4.13
N SER A 178 -0.60 12.56 4.55
CA SER A 178 -1.06 11.19 4.38
C SER A 178 -2.55 11.12 4.05
N GLN A 179 -3.04 9.89 3.85
CA GLN A 179 -4.45 9.60 3.63
C GLN A 179 -5.37 10.14 4.74
N VAL A 180 -4.84 10.28 5.97
CA VAL A 180 -5.54 10.91 7.11
C VAL A 180 -6.10 12.27 6.72
N LYS A 181 -5.28 13.11 6.10
CA LYS A 181 -5.62 14.51 5.81
C LYS A 181 -5.95 14.75 4.33
N LEU A 182 -5.30 14.04 3.43
CA LEU A 182 -5.44 14.21 1.99
C LEU A 182 -6.54 13.33 1.36
N GLY A 183 -7.11 12.40 2.14
CA GLY A 183 -8.04 11.40 1.64
C GLY A 183 -7.34 10.29 0.86
N TYR A 184 -8.10 9.31 0.37
CA TYR A 184 -7.59 8.18 -0.38
C TYR A 184 -7.24 8.58 -1.83
N PRO A 185 -6.08 8.12 -2.33
CA PRO A 185 -5.75 8.21 -3.75
C PRO A 185 -6.59 7.20 -4.54
N ALA A 186 -6.65 7.36 -5.87
CA ALA A 186 -7.42 6.46 -6.73
C ALA A 186 -6.97 4.98 -6.63
N ASP A 187 -5.68 4.73 -6.37
CA ASP A 187 -5.14 3.39 -6.20
C ASP A 187 -5.33 2.81 -4.78
N LEU A 188 -5.79 3.64 -3.83
CA LEU A 188 -5.95 3.37 -2.39
C LEU A 188 -4.65 3.09 -1.61
N VAL A 189 -3.48 3.25 -2.25
CA VAL A 189 -2.18 2.87 -1.69
C VAL A 189 -1.26 4.08 -1.59
N SER A 190 -0.96 4.76 -2.70
CA SER A 190 0.12 5.73 -2.77
C SER A 190 -0.38 7.15 -3.03
N GLN A 191 0.11 8.12 -2.25
CA GLN A 191 -0.16 9.53 -2.50
C GLN A 191 0.75 10.04 -3.61
N GLY A 192 0.28 10.95 -4.46
CA GLY A 192 1.07 11.46 -5.59
C GLY A 192 2.46 11.99 -5.17
N HIS A 193 2.53 12.75 -4.07
CA HIS A 193 3.78 13.30 -3.56
C HIS A 193 4.81 12.25 -3.06
N HIS A 194 4.41 10.99 -2.90
CA HIS A 194 5.33 9.90 -2.59
C HIS A 194 6.40 9.71 -3.68
N ILE A 195 6.12 10.11 -4.93
CA ILE A 195 7.08 10.03 -6.03
C ILE A 195 8.35 10.88 -5.74
N VAL A 196 8.19 12.02 -5.07
CA VAL A 196 9.29 12.88 -4.65
C VAL A 196 10.21 12.13 -3.67
N LEU A 197 9.62 11.35 -2.75
CA LEU A 197 10.39 10.55 -1.79
C LEU A 197 11.19 9.45 -2.48
N LEU A 198 10.60 8.82 -3.50
CA LEU A 198 11.30 7.83 -4.32
C LEU A 198 12.49 8.45 -5.05
N HIS A 199 12.33 9.63 -5.64
CA HIS A 199 13.42 10.30 -6.34
C HIS A 199 14.53 10.75 -5.39
N VAL A 200 14.18 11.35 -4.25
CA VAL A 200 15.14 11.72 -3.20
C VAL A 200 15.89 10.49 -2.69
N ALA A 201 15.19 9.36 -2.50
CA ALA A 201 15.82 8.11 -2.10
C ALA A 201 16.83 7.61 -3.13
N ARG A 202 16.46 7.61 -4.42
CA ARG A 202 17.34 7.19 -5.51
C ARG A 202 18.56 8.11 -5.64
N ARG A 203 18.38 9.43 -5.56
CA ARG A 203 19.51 10.36 -5.61
C ARG A 203 20.45 10.16 -4.43
N ARG A 204 19.91 9.87 -3.23
CA ARG A 204 20.74 9.51 -2.07
C ARG A 204 21.58 8.24 -2.27
N ALA A 205 21.15 7.33 -3.14
CA ALA A 205 21.97 6.16 -3.49
C ALA A 205 23.31 6.58 -4.09
N GLU A 206 23.32 7.68 -4.85
CA GLU A 206 24.47 8.20 -5.59
C GLU A 206 25.20 9.32 -4.83
N ASP A 207 24.46 10.20 -4.16
CA ASP A 207 24.97 11.32 -3.38
C ASP A 207 24.49 11.30 -1.92
N LYS A 208 25.40 10.98 -1.00
CA LYS A 208 25.11 10.90 0.44
C LYS A 208 24.89 12.27 1.11
N SER A 209 25.13 13.38 0.41
CA SER A 209 24.77 14.73 0.85
C SER A 209 23.24 14.96 0.82
N VAL A 210 22.52 14.22 -0.04
CA VAL A 210 21.06 14.23 -0.10
C VAL A 210 20.48 13.69 1.21
N MET A 211 19.40 14.31 1.68
CA MET A 211 18.76 14.00 2.96
C MET A 211 18.49 12.50 3.16
N ASN A 212 18.87 11.99 4.34
CA ASN A 212 18.47 10.66 4.78
C ASN A 212 16.99 10.67 5.19
N LEU A 213 16.18 9.77 4.62
CA LEU A 213 14.73 9.76 4.84
C LEU A 213 14.34 8.90 6.07
N LYS A 214 15.26 8.09 6.63
CA LYS A 214 14.99 7.11 7.69
C LYS A 214 14.18 7.67 8.85
N ASN A 215 14.61 8.78 9.45
CA ASN A 215 13.91 9.34 10.61
C ASN A 215 12.51 9.87 10.23
N MET A 216 12.38 10.53 9.08
CA MET A 216 11.08 11.02 8.61
C MET A 216 10.11 9.87 8.32
N MET A 217 10.57 8.81 7.64
CA MET A 217 9.76 7.63 7.37
C MET A 217 9.38 6.91 8.66
N ARG A 218 10.32 6.80 9.60
CA ARG A 218 10.08 6.14 10.89
C ARG A 218 8.98 6.84 11.66
N SER A 219 9.09 8.16 11.82
CA SER A 219 8.08 8.96 12.51
C SER A 219 6.73 8.92 11.78
N ALA A 220 6.71 8.89 10.45
CA ALA A 220 5.47 8.76 9.69
C ALA A 220 4.78 7.40 9.89
N VAL A 221 5.55 6.31 9.92
CA VAL A 221 5.03 4.95 10.20
C VAL A 221 4.52 4.85 11.64
N GLU A 222 5.29 5.31 12.62
CA GLU A 222 4.89 5.26 14.04
C GLU A 222 3.63 6.11 14.33
N ALA A 223 3.41 7.16 13.53
CA ALA A 223 2.20 7.98 13.60
C ALA A 223 1.02 7.43 12.79
N GLY A 224 1.16 6.28 12.11
CA GLY A 224 0.08 5.70 11.29
C GLY A 224 -0.18 6.47 10.00
N ARG A 225 0.80 7.24 9.52
CA ARG A 225 0.68 8.16 8.38
C ARG A 225 1.40 7.68 7.13
N LEU A 226 2.18 6.61 7.23
CA LEU A 226 2.84 5.97 6.10
C LEU A 226 2.77 4.46 6.24
N ASP A 227 2.51 3.77 5.13
CA ASP A 227 2.54 2.31 5.09
C ASP A 227 3.99 1.80 5.35
N PRO A 228 4.19 0.85 6.28
CA PRO A 228 5.49 0.24 6.54
C PRO A 228 6.23 -0.28 5.30
N GLU A 229 5.55 -0.92 4.37
CA GLU A 229 6.12 -1.48 3.14
C GLU A 229 6.58 -0.36 2.19
N ALA A 230 5.84 0.75 2.13
CA ALA A 230 6.25 1.93 1.38
C ALA A 230 7.51 2.56 1.99
N ALA A 231 7.55 2.70 3.32
CA ALA A 231 8.72 3.21 4.03
C ALA A 231 9.98 2.36 3.75
N LEU A 232 9.88 1.03 3.92
CA LEU A 232 10.98 0.11 3.64
C LEU A 232 11.43 0.19 2.17
N THR A 233 10.51 0.38 1.24
CA THR A 233 10.82 0.55 -0.18
C THR A 233 11.68 1.79 -0.42
N TYR A 234 11.35 2.94 0.17
CA TYR A 234 12.18 4.14 0.03
C TYR A 234 13.57 3.95 0.65
N LEU A 235 13.65 3.31 1.82
CA LEU A 235 14.94 3.05 2.49
C LEU A 235 15.83 2.09 1.71
N TYR A 236 15.24 1.07 1.08
CA TYR A 236 15.95 0.21 0.14
C TYR A 236 16.61 1.03 -0.97
N TYR A 237 15.88 1.96 -1.58
CA TYR A 237 16.40 2.79 -2.68
C TYR A 237 17.52 3.75 -2.25
N GLN A 238 17.66 4.08 -0.96
CA GLN A 238 18.77 4.94 -0.48
C GLN A 238 20.14 4.25 -0.54
N LYS A 239 20.20 2.91 -0.64
CA LYS A 239 21.44 2.11 -0.64
C LYS A 239 22.42 2.51 0.48
N ASP A 240 21.91 2.82 1.66
CA ASP A 240 22.76 3.05 2.83
C ASP A 240 23.19 1.69 3.39
N MET A 241 24.46 1.37 3.17
CA MET A 241 25.04 0.01 3.19
C MET A 241 24.88 -0.80 4.50
N SER A 242 24.52 -0.18 5.64
CA SER A 242 24.33 -0.93 6.89
C SER A 242 22.98 -1.64 6.97
N ASP A 243 21.95 -1.08 6.31
CA ASP A 243 20.56 -1.51 6.50
C ASP A 243 19.94 -2.02 5.17
N SER A 244 20.53 -1.66 4.01
CA SER A 244 20.00 -2.00 2.68
C SER A 244 19.90 -3.49 2.37
N ALA A 245 20.76 -4.30 2.97
CA ALA A 245 20.66 -5.76 2.86
C ALA A 245 19.32 -6.23 3.44
N TYR A 246 18.88 -5.69 4.59
CA TYR A 246 17.67 -6.12 5.31
C TYR A 246 16.38 -5.52 4.75
N PHE A 247 16.48 -4.39 4.05
CA PHE A 247 15.35 -3.74 3.39
C PHE A 247 14.82 -4.50 2.19
N LEU A 248 15.51 -5.58 1.75
CA LEU A 248 15.20 -6.39 0.57
C LEU A 248 13.69 -6.36 0.32
N PRO A 249 13.22 -5.51 -0.61
CA PRO A 249 11.91 -5.72 -1.13
C PRO A 249 12.05 -7.08 -1.77
N LEU A 250 11.21 -8.03 -1.39
CA LEU A 250 11.03 -9.19 -2.24
C LEU A 250 10.41 -8.79 -3.60
N SER A 251 10.58 -7.54 -4.07
CA SER A 251 10.36 -7.12 -5.45
C SER A 251 11.35 -7.74 -6.43
N GLN A 252 12.02 -8.84 -6.06
CA GLN A 252 12.54 -9.80 -7.02
C GLN A 252 11.73 -11.10 -6.95
N TYR A 253 10.41 -10.99 -6.79
CA TYR A 253 9.48 -12.01 -7.26
C TYR A 253 9.16 -11.69 -8.72
N TRP A 254 9.88 -12.34 -9.63
CA TRP A 254 9.54 -12.29 -11.04
C TRP A 254 8.59 -13.43 -11.32
N VAL A 255 7.31 -13.11 -11.51
CA VAL A 255 6.35 -14.05 -12.06
C VAL A 255 6.25 -13.73 -13.54
N TYR A 256 7.05 -14.42 -14.35
CA TYR A 256 6.85 -14.44 -15.79
C TYR A 256 5.63 -15.29 -16.09
N THR A 257 4.73 -14.81 -16.95
CA THR A 257 3.68 -15.62 -17.57
C THR A 257 3.68 -15.27 -19.05
N HIS A 258 4.13 -16.18 -19.90
CA HIS A 258 4.03 -16.04 -21.34
C HIS A 258 3.71 -17.41 -21.93
N ASP A 259 2.68 -17.49 -22.78
CA ASP A 259 2.16 -18.76 -23.28
C ASP A 259 3.19 -19.53 -24.11
N SER A 260 4.12 -18.81 -24.75
CA SER A 260 5.21 -19.38 -25.55
C SER A 260 6.47 -19.77 -24.76
N LEU A 261 6.55 -19.50 -23.45
CA LEU A 261 7.65 -20.04 -22.64
C LEU A 261 7.37 -21.52 -22.34
N PRO A 262 8.39 -22.39 -22.27
CA PRO A 262 8.25 -23.75 -21.75
C PRO A 262 7.56 -23.79 -20.38
N ASP A 263 6.74 -24.80 -20.08
CA ASP A 263 5.93 -24.87 -18.85
C ASP A 263 6.76 -24.74 -17.56
N ASN A 264 8.01 -25.19 -17.58
CA ASN A 264 8.98 -25.04 -16.48
C ASN A 264 9.53 -23.61 -16.31
N LEU A 265 9.35 -22.73 -17.30
CA LEU A 265 9.72 -21.31 -17.29
C LEU A 265 8.50 -20.38 -17.22
N LYS A 266 7.28 -20.92 -17.42
CA LYS A 266 6.00 -20.18 -17.33
C LYS A 266 5.70 -19.65 -15.95
N THR A 267 6.42 -20.06 -14.90
CA THR A 267 6.27 -19.47 -13.56
C THR A 267 7.56 -19.53 -12.74
N LYS A 268 7.88 -18.39 -12.10
CA LYS A 268 8.80 -18.18 -10.96
C LYS A 268 10.28 -17.90 -11.28
N ILE A 269 10.74 -16.79 -10.70
CA ILE A 269 11.90 -16.80 -9.81
C ILE A 269 11.51 -16.15 -8.49
N MET A 270 11.64 -16.93 -7.41
CA MET A 270 11.64 -16.44 -6.04
C MET A 270 13.09 -16.55 -5.57
N ARG A 271 13.70 -15.45 -5.12
CA ARG A 271 14.91 -15.59 -4.29
C ARG A 271 14.42 -15.90 -2.88
N ASP A 272 14.65 -17.13 -2.40
CA ASP A 272 14.47 -17.41 -0.98
C ASP A 272 15.48 -16.52 -0.22
N PRO A 273 15.08 -15.76 0.80
CA PRO A 273 16.02 -15.17 1.74
C PRO A 273 16.90 -16.32 2.28
N GLY A 274 18.17 -16.33 1.89
CA GLY A 274 19.04 -17.51 1.84
C GLY A 274 18.90 -18.52 3.00
N SER A 275 19.84 -18.48 3.94
CA SER A 275 19.81 -19.36 5.11
C SER A 275 18.67 -19.02 6.08
N PRO A 276 18.20 -19.95 6.93
CA PRO A 276 17.23 -19.66 7.99
C PRO A 276 17.60 -18.46 8.87
N GLU A 277 18.90 -18.29 9.14
CA GLU A 277 19.44 -17.19 9.93
C GLU A 277 19.29 -15.83 9.21
N GLU A 278 19.48 -15.80 7.88
CA GLU A 278 19.23 -14.59 7.08
C GLU A 278 17.74 -14.24 7.09
N LEU A 279 16.86 -15.23 6.87
CA LEU A 279 15.41 -15.06 6.95
C LEU A 279 14.97 -14.49 8.32
N GLU A 280 15.50 -15.02 9.41
CA GLU A 280 15.22 -14.53 10.76
C GLU A 280 15.68 -13.08 10.94
N ALA A 281 16.91 -12.75 10.53
CA ALA A 281 17.44 -11.39 10.60
C ALA A 281 16.60 -10.39 9.78
N HIS A 282 16.16 -10.79 8.59
CA HIS A 282 15.22 -10.00 7.78
C HIS A 282 13.89 -9.78 8.47
N ASN A 283 13.30 -10.82 9.04
CA ASN A 283 12.01 -10.73 9.72
C ASN A 283 12.09 -9.85 10.97
N ALA A 284 13.13 -10.03 11.80
CA ALA A 284 13.39 -9.19 12.97
C ALA A 284 13.57 -7.72 12.58
N PHE A 285 14.19 -7.44 11.44
CA PHE A 285 14.30 -6.08 10.93
C PHE A 285 12.94 -5.51 10.50
N ARG A 286 12.16 -6.28 9.75
CA ARG A 286 10.84 -5.86 9.24
C ARG A 286 9.84 -5.64 10.36
N GLU A 287 9.90 -6.47 11.40
CA GLU A 287 9.08 -6.34 12.62
C GLU A 287 9.32 -5.00 13.32
N LYS A 288 10.57 -4.53 13.41
CA LYS A 288 10.87 -3.19 13.95
C LYS A 288 10.06 -2.12 13.24
N TRP A 289 9.83 -2.26 11.93
CA TRP A 289 9.04 -1.35 11.08
C TRP A 289 7.55 -1.65 11.01
N TYR A 290 7.07 -2.65 11.75
CA TYR A 290 5.69 -3.16 11.67
C TYR A 290 5.30 -3.78 10.33
N ALA A 291 6.27 -4.02 9.44
CA ALA A 291 6.03 -4.60 8.12
C ALA A 291 5.69 -6.10 8.19
N THR A 292 5.16 -6.64 7.09
CA THR A 292 4.82 -8.07 6.99
C THR A 292 6.12 -8.89 6.93
N ASN A 293 6.25 -9.97 7.69
CA ASN A 293 7.42 -10.85 7.57
C ASN A 293 7.50 -11.52 6.18
N LEU A 294 8.66 -12.05 5.79
CA LEU A 294 8.88 -12.60 4.46
C LEU A 294 8.03 -13.87 4.19
N THR A 295 7.75 -14.67 5.22
CA THR A 295 6.92 -15.89 5.12
C THR A 295 5.47 -15.56 4.77
N ALA A 296 4.82 -14.69 5.54
CA ALA A 296 3.46 -14.22 5.30
C ALA A 296 3.35 -13.49 3.95
N ARG A 297 4.40 -12.76 3.54
CA ARG A 297 4.46 -12.14 2.21
C ARG A 297 4.46 -13.18 1.09
N LYS A 298 5.18 -14.30 1.24
CA LYS A 298 5.15 -15.42 0.28
C LYS A 298 3.76 -16.05 0.19
N GLU A 299 3.09 -16.24 1.32
CA GLU A 299 1.72 -16.79 1.36
C GLU A 299 0.71 -15.86 0.68
N LYS A 300 0.75 -14.56 0.98
CA LYS A 300 -0.06 -13.53 0.30
C LYS A 300 0.17 -13.50 -1.21
N LEU A 301 1.41 -13.64 -1.66
CA LEU A 301 1.74 -13.73 -3.10
C LEU A 301 1.10 -14.96 -3.75
N LEU A 302 1.25 -16.13 -3.11
CA LEU A 302 0.70 -17.38 -3.62
C LEU A 302 -0.83 -17.33 -3.69
N PHE A 303 -1.47 -16.73 -2.70
CA PHE A 303 -2.90 -16.48 -2.71
C PHE A 303 -3.33 -15.60 -3.90
N LEU A 304 -2.68 -14.45 -4.12
CA LEU A 304 -3.01 -13.57 -5.25
C LEU A 304 -2.73 -14.22 -6.61
N LYS A 305 -1.77 -15.13 -6.69
CA LYS A 305 -1.47 -15.89 -7.92
C LYS A 305 -2.53 -16.95 -8.21
N ASN A 306 -3.00 -17.64 -7.17
CA ASN A 306 -3.90 -18.79 -7.30
C ASN A 306 -5.37 -18.38 -7.31
N THR A 307 -5.68 -17.13 -6.98
CA THR A 307 -7.04 -16.59 -6.97
C THR A 307 -7.16 -15.43 -7.95
N LYS A 308 -8.38 -15.09 -8.36
CA LYS A 308 -8.69 -13.86 -9.11
C LYS A 308 -9.26 -12.77 -8.20
N LEU A 309 -9.04 -12.91 -6.90
CA LEU A 309 -9.65 -12.06 -5.90
C LEU A 309 -8.90 -10.72 -5.83
N PRO A 310 -9.58 -9.57 -5.92
CA PRO A 310 -8.93 -8.27 -6.10
C PRO A 310 -8.38 -7.65 -4.81
N PHE A 311 -8.02 -8.46 -3.80
CA PHE A 311 -7.44 -7.97 -2.54
C PHE A 311 -6.12 -7.23 -2.77
N ILE A 312 -5.87 -6.20 -1.95
CA ILE A 312 -4.68 -5.34 -2.05
C ILE A 312 -3.77 -5.59 -0.86
N PHE A 313 -2.67 -6.31 -1.06
CA PHE A 313 -1.62 -6.47 -0.04
C PHE A 313 -0.46 -5.53 -0.39
N SER A 314 -0.21 -4.48 0.41
CA SER A 314 0.94 -3.55 0.16
C SER A 314 2.29 -4.24 0.28
N SER A 315 2.32 -5.36 1.02
CA SER A 315 3.45 -6.27 1.06
C SER A 315 3.66 -7.00 -0.27
N ILE A 316 2.82 -6.83 -1.29
CA ILE A 316 3.04 -7.34 -2.64
C ILE A 316 3.12 -6.14 -3.57
N ASN A 317 4.33 -5.74 -3.94
CA ASN A 317 4.51 -4.62 -4.85
C ASN A 317 4.09 -5.07 -6.26
N HIS A 318 3.06 -4.43 -6.82
CA HIS A 318 2.53 -4.73 -8.16
C HIS A 318 3.48 -4.36 -9.31
N ASN A 319 4.68 -3.84 -9.01
CA ASN A 319 5.84 -4.06 -9.88
C ASN A 319 6.26 -5.55 -9.85
N MET A 320 5.31 -6.45 -10.10
CA MET A 320 5.59 -7.52 -11.03
C MET A 320 5.96 -6.78 -12.30
N ASN A 321 7.26 -6.67 -12.59
CA ASN A 321 7.67 -6.40 -13.96
C ASN A 321 7.13 -7.58 -14.77
N THR A 322 5.88 -7.49 -15.22
CA THR A 322 5.43 -8.22 -16.39
C THR A 322 6.30 -7.65 -17.49
N ILE A 323 7.42 -8.34 -17.74
CA ILE A 323 8.20 -8.08 -18.93
C ILE A 323 7.24 -8.36 -20.06
N ASP A 324 6.89 -7.31 -20.75
CA ASP A 324 6.04 -7.40 -21.90
C ASP A 324 6.82 -8.11 -23.01
N PHE A 325 6.57 -9.40 -23.14
CA PHE A 325 7.07 -10.20 -24.24
C PHE A 325 6.16 -10.11 -25.47
N SER A 326 5.08 -9.32 -25.45
CA SER A 326 4.08 -9.26 -26.53
C SER A 326 4.63 -8.72 -27.87
N GLY A 327 5.89 -8.27 -27.90
CA GLY A 327 6.63 -7.94 -29.13
C GLY A 327 7.69 -8.96 -29.58
N LEU A 328 7.94 -10.03 -28.80
CA LEU A 328 8.97 -11.03 -29.09
C LEU A 328 8.31 -12.29 -29.67
N ILE A 329 8.36 -12.41 -31.00
CA ILE A 329 7.65 -13.46 -31.75
C ILE A 329 8.51 -14.74 -31.86
N LYS A 330 9.83 -14.62 -31.74
CA LYS A 330 10.77 -15.75 -31.86
C LYS A 330 11.19 -16.26 -30.49
N GLU A 331 11.09 -17.58 -30.30
CA GLU A 331 11.43 -18.28 -29.07
C GLU A 331 12.87 -18.00 -28.59
N GLU A 332 13.83 -17.88 -29.53
CA GLU A 332 15.24 -17.61 -29.22
C GLU A 332 15.46 -16.21 -28.60
N GLU A 333 14.77 -15.18 -29.11
CA GLU A 333 14.85 -13.80 -28.58
C GLU A 333 14.18 -13.70 -27.20
N LEU A 334 13.08 -14.44 -27.01
CA LEU A 334 12.40 -14.65 -25.74
C LEU A 334 13.32 -15.28 -24.69
N LEU A 335 13.99 -16.38 -25.04
CA LEU A 335 14.90 -17.12 -24.16
C LEU A 335 16.17 -16.32 -23.85
N GLU A 336 16.73 -15.58 -24.81
CA GLU A 336 17.89 -14.71 -24.57
C GLU A 336 17.55 -13.55 -23.64
N LYS A 337 16.40 -12.90 -23.87
CA LYS A 337 15.88 -11.85 -22.99
C LYS A 337 15.63 -12.40 -21.59
N TYR A 338 14.96 -13.53 -21.46
CA TYR A 338 14.77 -14.24 -20.18
C TYR A 338 16.11 -14.53 -19.50
N ALA A 339 17.05 -15.20 -20.16
CA ALA A 339 18.36 -15.56 -19.63
C ALA A 339 19.22 -14.35 -19.24
N SER A 340 19.08 -13.22 -19.94
CA SER A 340 19.76 -11.97 -19.60
C SER A 340 19.26 -11.36 -18.28
N ILE A 341 17.97 -11.56 -17.96
CA ILE A 341 17.30 -10.99 -16.80
C ILE A 341 17.37 -11.93 -15.60
N THR A 342 17.39 -13.24 -15.84
CA THR A 342 17.50 -14.29 -14.82
C THR A 342 18.95 -14.69 -14.53
N ARG A 343 19.93 -14.04 -15.17
CA ARG A 343 21.36 -14.29 -14.93
C ARG A 343 21.71 -14.03 -13.47
N GLY A 344 22.08 -15.09 -12.74
CA GLY A 344 22.40 -15.03 -11.30
C GLY A 344 21.22 -15.29 -10.37
N MET A 345 20.09 -15.78 -10.89
CA MET A 345 18.93 -16.18 -10.12
C MET A 345 18.76 -17.71 -10.15
N GLU A 346 18.53 -18.36 -9.00
CA GLU A 346 18.30 -19.81 -8.94
C GLU A 346 16.81 -20.14 -9.12
N PRO A 347 16.44 -21.11 -9.99
CA PRO A 347 15.08 -21.59 -10.10
C PRO A 347 14.70 -22.44 -8.88
N ILE A 348 13.58 -22.09 -8.21
CA ILE A 348 13.02 -22.94 -7.15
C ILE A 348 12.19 -24.04 -7.82
N TYR A 349 12.79 -25.23 -7.94
CA TYR A 349 12.06 -26.44 -8.25
C TYR A 349 11.12 -26.77 -7.07
N SER A 350 9.80 -26.76 -7.31
CA SER A 350 8.91 -27.52 -6.43
C SER A 350 9.32 -28.98 -6.55
N ASN A 351 9.62 -29.65 -5.44
CA ASN A 351 9.98 -31.06 -5.38
C ASN A 351 9.15 -31.92 -6.34
N ASN A 352 9.70 -32.12 -7.54
CA ASN A 352 9.43 -33.15 -8.51
C ASN A 352 10.51 -32.97 -9.59
N SER A 353 11.55 -33.80 -9.44
CA SER A 353 12.70 -34.03 -10.32
C SER A 353 12.55 -33.62 -11.79
N MET A 354 13.54 -32.87 -12.31
CA MET A 354 14.26 -33.23 -13.55
C MET A 354 15.48 -32.32 -13.74
N GLU A 355 16.66 -32.94 -13.83
CA GLU A 355 17.91 -32.31 -14.24
C GLU A 355 17.78 -31.72 -15.65
N MET A 356 18.14 -30.45 -15.84
CA MET A 356 18.30 -29.84 -17.15
C MET A 356 19.76 -29.91 -17.59
N THR A 357 20.07 -30.80 -18.52
CA THR A 357 21.28 -30.68 -19.36
C THR A 357 20.93 -29.86 -20.59
N ILE A 358 21.38 -28.61 -20.66
CA ILE A 358 21.30 -27.81 -21.88
C ILE A 358 22.40 -28.30 -22.84
N LYS A 359 22.07 -29.21 -23.75
CA LYS A 359 22.89 -29.46 -24.95
C LYS A 359 22.43 -28.50 -26.06
N LYS A 360 23.30 -27.58 -26.43
CA LYS A 360 23.19 -26.80 -27.68
C LYS A 360 23.08 -27.79 -28.86
N ARG A 361 22.06 -27.62 -29.70
CA ARG A 361 22.06 -28.17 -31.06
C ARG A 361 22.69 -27.18 -32.01
#